data_AF-A0A936SEX6-F1
#
_entry.id   AF-A0A936SEX6-F1
#
_cell.length_a   1.000
_cell.length_b   1.000
_cell.length_c   1.000
_cell.angle_alpha   90.00
_cell.angle_beta   90.00
_cell.angle_gamma   90.00
#
_symmetry.space_group_name_H-M   'P 1'
#
loop_
_entity.id
_entity.type
_entity.pdbx_description
1 polymer ?
#
loop_
_entity_poly.entity_id
_entity_poly.type
_entity_poly.pdbx_seq_one_letter_code
_entity_poly.pdbx_strand_id
1 'polypeptide(L)'
;MTDYSKLYPTRGDLAREQVRRHGLLYFGDVRQELHSRLSLLSPLARTAYALACAERLMRYHEQLPASQRSDFTLTWRPVLESMWAGLAGQRPDILEQVQMALDAFSTSPYNHDDGPEGPQEADEDAAAASISAAQCYLSGEVQPADEAGSRAIEAAFRIADDDLQLDPNDFVWDPNAQPMPLAREAMHPAVQNALQLQLADLTLLERHKITPQLLNQLKRSNHP
;
A
#
# COMPACT_ATOMS: atom_id res chain seq x y z
N MET A 1 -32.43 -21.54 -14.98
CA MET A 1 -31.24 -21.43 -14.11
C MET A 1 -30.37 -20.33 -14.71
N THR A 2 -30.05 -19.28 -13.94
CA THR A 2 -29.25 -18.15 -14.45
C THR A 2 -27.81 -18.61 -14.64
N ASP A 3 -27.25 -18.37 -15.81
CA ASP A 3 -25.86 -18.66 -16.12
C ASP A 3 -24.99 -17.48 -15.65
N TYR A 4 -24.60 -17.50 -14.38
CA TYR A 4 -23.84 -16.42 -13.75
C TYR A 4 -22.43 -16.24 -14.35
N SER A 5 -21.90 -17.24 -15.06
CA SER A 5 -20.61 -17.13 -15.77
C SER A 5 -20.63 -16.10 -16.89
N LYS A 6 -21.81 -15.81 -17.44
CA LYS A 6 -22.00 -14.74 -18.44
C LYS A 6 -22.16 -13.36 -17.83
N LEU A 7 -22.67 -13.29 -16.60
CA LEU A 7 -22.89 -12.03 -15.88
C LEU A 7 -21.61 -11.55 -15.18
N TYR A 8 -20.82 -12.49 -14.67
CA TYR A 8 -19.52 -12.24 -14.07
C TYR A 8 -18.51 -13.07 -14.87
N PRO A 9 -17.87 -12.49 -15.91
CA PRO A 9 -17.00 -13.26 -16.81
C PRO A 9 -15.66 -13.62 -16.18
N THR A 10 -15.24 -12.92 -15.12
CA THR A 10 -14.00 -13.21 -14.41
C THR A 10 -14.24 -13.55 -12.93
N ARG A 11 -13.25 -14.23 -12.33
CA ARG A 11 -13.21 -14.47 -10.87
C ARG A 11 -13.26 -13.14 -10.10
N GLY A 12 -12.60 -12.11 -10.61
CA GLY A 12 -12.62 -10.76 -10.03
C GLY A 12 -14.01 -10.11 -10.05
N ASP A 13 -14.78 -10.29 -11.13
CA ASP A 13 -16.15 -9.76 -11.22
C ASP A 13 -17.07 -10.43 -10.21
N LEU A 14 -16.96 -11.75 -10.06
CA LEU A 14 -17.72 -12.51 -9.07
C LEU A 14 -17.33 -12.11 -7.65
N ALA A 15 -16.02 -12.01 -7.36
CA ALA A 15 -15.54 -11.59 -6.05
C ALA A 15 -16.00 -10.18 -5.70
N ARG A 16 -15.90 -9.24 -6.64
CA ARG A 16 -16.38 -7.85 -6.50
C ARG A 16 -17.86 -7.80 -6.14
N GLU A 17 -18.70 -8.57 -6.83
CA GLU A 17 -20.13 -8.66 -6.53
C GLU A 17 -20.39 -9.24 -5.14
N GLN A 18 -19.70 -10.33 -4.78
CA GLN A 18 -19.85 -10.95 -3.46
C GLN A 18 -19.44 -9.99 -2.33
N VAL A 19 -18.33 -9.26 -2.48
CA VAL A 19 -17.87 -8.23 -1.52
C VAL A 19 -18.91 -7.12 -1.36
N ARG A 20 -19.43 -6.58 -2.48
CA ARG A 20 -20.43 -5.51 -2.46
C ARG A 20 -21.74 -5.89 -1.78
N ARG A 21 -22.19 -7.13 -1.93
CA ARG A 21 -23.39 -7.64 -1.25
C ARG A 21 -23.27 -7.65 0.26
N HIS A 22 -22.05 -7.70 0.78
CA HIS A 22 -21.76 -7.59 2.20
C HIS A 22 -21.57 -6.15 2.66
N GLY A 23 -21.74 -5.15 1.78
CA GLY A 23 -21.56 -3.74 2.09
C GLY A 23 -20.09 -3.35 2.32
N LEU A 24 -19.16 -4.14 1.79
CA LEU A 24 -17.72 -3.97 1.99
C LEU A 24 -17.04 -3.35 0.77
N LEU A 25 -15.85 -2.81 0.97
CA LEU A 25 -15.06 -2.17 -0.08
C LEU A 25 -14.35 -3.23 -0.92
N TYR A 26 -14.50 -3.17 -2.24
CA TYR A 26 -13.70 -4.01 -3.12
C TYR A 26 -12.40 -3.29 -3.49
N PHE A 27 -11.25 -3.94 -3.27
CA PHE A 27 -9.93 -3.34 -3.45
C PHE A 27 -9.71 -2.75 -4.85
N GLY A 28 -10.22 -3.38 -5.91
CA GLY A 28 -10.10 -2.87 -7.28
C GLY A 28 -10.82 -1.54 -7.49
N ASP A 29 -11.98 -1.35 -6.85
CA ASP A 29 -12.74 -0.10 -6.91
C ASP A 29 -12.02 1.00 -6.16
N VAL A 30 -11.53 0.67 -4.96
CA VAL A 30 -10.78 1.60 -4.12
C VAL A 30 -9.49 2.02 -4.81
N ARG A 31 -8.72 1.11 -5.42
CA ARG A 31 -7.49 1.47 -6.16
C ARG A 31 -7.78 2.45 -7.30
N GLN A 32 -8.83 2.20 -8.08
CA GLN A 32 -9.23 3.11 -9.15
C GLN A 32 -9.62 4.50 -8.60
N GLU A 33 -10.34 4.53 -7.48
CA GLU A 33 -10.70 5.78 -6.81
C GLU A 33 -9.46 6.52 -6.26
N LEU A 34 -8.57 5.80 -5.55
CA LEU A 34 -7.33 6.34 -4.99
C LEU A 34 -6.47 6.97 -6.08
N HIS A 35 -6.22 6.26 -7.19
CA HIS A 35 -5.45 6.77 -8.32
C HIS A 35 -6.05 8.06 -8.90
N SER A 36 -7.38 8.05 -9.12
CA SER A 36 -8.10 9.21 -9.65
C SER A 36 -7.98 10.42 -8.72
N ARG A 37 -8.14 10.22 -7.41
CA ARG A 37 -8.06 11.29 -6.40
C ARG A 37 -6.64 11.79 -6.19
N LEU A 38 -5.64 10.89 -6.17
CA LEU A 38 -4.23 11.25 -6.11
C LEU A 38 -3.82 12.18 -7.26
N SER A 39 -4.37 11.97 -8.47
CA SER A 39 -4.09 12.82 -9.63
C SER A 39 -4.52 14.28 -9.46
N LEU A 40 -5.46 14.55 -8.56
CA LEU A 40 -5.97 15.88 -8.26
C LEU A 40 -5.22 16.56 -7.11
N LEU A 41 -4.41 15.80 -6.37
CA LEU A 41 -3.65 16.31 -5.22
C LEU A 41 -2.37 17.05 -5.67
N SER A 42 -1.97 18.02 -4.85
CA SER A 42 -0.67 18.67 -5.01
C SER A 42 0.48 17.65 -4.83
N PRO A 43 1.66 17.90 -5.42
CA PRO A 43 2.84 17.06 -5.22
C PRO A 43 3.11 16.76 -3.73
N LEU A 44 3.08 17.79 -2.89
CA LEU A 44 3.31 17.67 -1.45
C LEU A 44 2.29 16.75 -0.76
N ALA A 45 1.02 16.80 -1.15
CA ALA A 45 -0.02 15.95 -0.59
C ALA A 45 0.11 14.50 -1.05
N ARG A 46 0.51 14.26 -2.32
CA ARG A 46 0.83 12.91 -2.81
C ARG A 46 2.02 12.30 -2.07
N THR A 47 3.06 13.07 -1.82
CA THR A 47 4.19 12.64 -1.01
C THR A 47 3.77 12.30 0.42
N ALA A 48 2.93 13.13 1.05
CA ALA A 48 2.42 12.86 2.39
C ALA A 48 1.58 11.56 2.45
N TYR A 49 0.78 11.29 1.41
CA TYR A 49 0.06 10.03 1.27
C TYR A 49 1.01 8.83 1.14
N ALA A 50 1.99 8.91 0.23
CA ALA A 50 2.95 7.84 0.00
C ALA A 50 3.73 7.50 1.28
N LEU A 51 4.19 8.53 2.01
CA LEU A 51 4.88 8.36 3.29
C LEU A 51 3.97 7.76 4.37
N ALA A 52 2.68 8.10 4.41
CA ALA A 52 1.76 7.50 5.37
C ALA A 52 1.61 5.98 5.14
N CYS A 53 1.50 5.55 3.88
CA CYS A 53 1.48 4.14 3.52
C CYS A 53 2.79 3.43 3.91
N ALA A 54 3.93 3.98 3.52
CA ALA A 54 5.25 3.43 3.83
C ALA A 54 5.52 3.38 5.34
N GLU A 55 5.16 4.42 6.09
CA GLU A 55 5.33 4.49 7.54
C GLU A 55 4.53 3.41 8.26
N ARG A 56 3.26 3.19 7.87
CA ARG A 56 2.41 2.15 8.45
C ARG A 56 3.02 0.76 8.24
N LEU A 57 3.48 0.47 7.02
CA LEU A 57 4.13 -0.79 6.69
C LEU A 57 5.44 -0.96 7.46
N MET A 58 6.29 0.07 7.52
CA MET A 58 7.54 -0.08 8.24
C MET A 58 7.35 -0.27 9.73
N ARG A 59 6.36 0.38 10.36
CA ARG A 59 6.09 0.11 11.77
C ARG A 59 5.60 -1.31 12.02
N TYR A 60 4.81 -1.86 11.08
CA TYR A 60 4.43 -3.26 11.15
C TYR A 60 5.67 -4.16 11.05
N HIS A 61 6.55 -3.92 10.07
CA HIS A 61 7.81 -4.64 9.91
C HIS A 61 8.70 -4.58 11.16
N GLU A 62 8.82 -3.41 11.79
CA GLU A 62 9.61 -3.21 13.00
C GLU A 62 9.12 -4.06 14.20
N GLN A 63 7.83 -4.42 14.22
CA GLN A 63 7.19 -5.23 15.25
C GLN A 63 7.31 -6.74 14.99
N LEU A 64 7.74 -7.15 13.80
CA LEU A 64 7.93 -8.57 13.49
C LEU A 64 9.03 -9.20 14.36
N PRO A 65 8.97 -10.52 14.62
CA PRO A 65 10.08 -11.25 15.22
C PRO A 65 11.39 -11.02 14.46
N ALA A 66 12.52 -11.00 15.17
CA ALA A 66 13.83 -10.74 14.56
C ALA A 66 14.16 -11.67 13.37
N SER A 67 13.67 -12.92 13.38
CA SER A 67 13.85 -13.88 12.30
C SER A 67 13.05 -13.59 11.03
N GLN A 68 12.08 -12.68 11.09
CA GLN A 68 11.22 -12.28 9.97
C GLN A 68 11.50 -10.84 9.51
N ARG A 69 12.36 -10.11 10.23
CA ARG A 69 12.75 -8.76 9.85
C ARG A 69 13.90 -8.81 8.86
N SER A 70 13.69 -8.16 7.72
CA SER A 70 14.75 -7.82 6.76
C SER A 70 15.56 -6.65 7.29
N ASP A 71 16.88 -6.84 7.42
CA ASP A 71 17.83 -5.78 7.76
C ASP A 71 17.85 -4.69 6.68
N PHE A 72 17.71 -5.08 5.40
CA PHE A 72 17.63 -4.15 4.28
C PHE A 72 16.43 -3.21 4.42
N THR A 73 15.23 -3.74 4.71
CA THR A 73 14.04 -2.91 4.95
C THR A 73 14.31 -1.87 6.05
N LEU A 74 14.97 -2.26 7.15
CA LEU A 74 15.26 -1.34 8.25
C LEU A 74 16.24 -0.22 7.88
N THR A 75 17.05 -0.38 6.82
CA THR A 75 17.91 0.70 6.32
C THR A 75 17.12 1.89 5.78
N TRP A 76 15.86 1.71 5.39
CA TRP A 76 14.98 2.77 4.88
C TRP A 76 14.33 3.61 5.98
N ARG A 77 14.31 3.13 7.23
CA ARG A 77 13.77 3.89 8.38
C ARG A 77 14.33 5.32 8.50
N PRO A 78 15.66 5.54 8.55
CA PRO A 78 16.21 6.89 8.61
C PRO A 78 15.86 7.76 7.38
N VAL A 79 15.65 7.15 6.20
CA VAL A 79 15.23 7.85 4.98
C VAL A 79 13.78 8.34 5.13
N LEU A 80 12.88 7.47 5.62
CA LEU A 80 11.49 7.84 5.94
C LEU A 80 11.40 8.97 6.97
N GLU A 81 12.19 8.90 8.05
CA GLU A 81 12.26 9.96 9.06
C GLU A 81 12.72 11.31 8.47
N SER A 82 13.71 11.26 7.58
CA SER A 82 14.19 12.43 6.86
C SER A 82 13.10 13.01 5.98
N MET A 83 12.40 12.21 5.17
CA MET A 83 11.30 12.69 4.32
C MET A 83 10.17 13.34 5.13
N TRP A 84 9.79 12.77 6.28
CA TRP A 84 8.81 13.40 7.17
C TRP A 84 9.27 14.76 7.70
N ALA A 85 10.53 14.89 8.11
CA ALA A 85 11.09 16.18 8.54
C ALA A 85 11.11 17.21 7.40
N GLY A 86 11.37 16.75 6.17
CA GLY A 86 11.40 17.57 4.98
C GLY A 86 10.02 18.12 4.61
N LEU A 87 8.98 17.28 4.66
CA LEU A 87 7.59 17.73 4.49
C LEU A 87 7.15 18.76 5.55
N ALA A 88 7.67 18.66 6.77
CA ALA A 88 7.41 19.63 7.83
C ALA A 88 8.12 20.99 7.61
N GLY A 89 8.83 21.16 6.48
CA GLY A 89 9.52 22.39 6.11
C GLY A 89 10.82 22.61 6.89
N GLN A 90 11.39 21.56 7.47
CA GLN A 90 12.47 21.72 8.44
C GLN A 90 13.86 21.73 7.82
N ARG A 91 14.06 21.23 6.59
CA ARG A 91 15.40 21.05 6.01
C ARG A 91 15.43 20.87 4.47
N PRO A 92 16.07 21.79 3.70
CA PRO A 92 16.20 21.67 2.24
C PRO A 92 17.25 20.62 1.79
N ASP A 93 18.20 20.24 2.65
CA ASP A 93 19.23 19.21 2.42
C ASP A 93 18.67 17.78 2.29
N ILE A 94 17.40 17.58 2.64
CA ILE A 94 16.76 16.27 2.62
C ILE A 94 16.59 15.73 1.20
N LEU A 95 16.40 16.60 0.20
CA LEU A 95 16.28 16.16 -1.19
C LEU A 95 17.54 15.41 -1.66
N GLU A 96 18.72 15.93 -1.34
CA GLU A 96 20.00 15.29 -1.66
C GLU A 96 20.15 13.96 -0.92
N GLN A 97 19.78 13.91 0.37
CA GLN A 97 19.83 12.67 1.16
C GLN A 97 18.91 11.57 0.59
N VAL A 98 17.70 11.94 0.16
CA VAL A 98 16.74 11.00 -0.44
C VAL A 98 17.24 10.52 -1.80
N GLN A 99 17.80 11.41 -2.62
CA GLN A 99 18.43 11.05 -3.90
C GLN A 99 19.59 10.06 -3.68
N MET A 100 20.49 10.35 -2.74
CA MET A 100 21.61 9.46 -2.43
C MET A 100 21.15 8.08 -1.97
N ALA A 101 20.06 8.00 -1.20
CA ALA A 101 19.49 6.72 -0.77
C ALA A 101 18.95 5.90 -1.96
N LEU A 102 18.25 6.56 -2.89
CA LEU A 102 17.78 5.92 -4.12
C LEU A 102 18.93 5.52 -5.05
N ASP A 103 19.96 6.33 -5.18
CA ASP A 103 21.15 6.00 -5.98
C ASP A 103 21.88 4.79 -5.37
N ALA A 104 22.04 4.77 -4.04
CA ALA A 104 22.62 3.63 -3.33
C ALA A 104 21.80 2.36 -3.51
N PHE A 105 20.47 2.44 -3.45
CA PHE A 105 19.59 1.32 -3.78
C PHE A 105 19.78 0.85 -5.22
N SER A 106 19.79 1.79 -6.18
CA SER A 106 19.84 1.46 -7.60
C SER A 106 21.09 0.70 -8.04
N THR A 107 22.18 0.90 -7.31
CA THR A 107 23.48 0.25 -7.51
C THR A 107 23.73 -0.92 -6.54
N SER A 108 22.79 -1.18 -5.63
CA SER A 108 22.88 -2.28 -4.69
C SER A 108 22.48 -3.61 -5.34
N PRO A 109 22.92 -4.75 -4.76
CA PRO A 109 22.47 -6.08 -5.18
C PRO A 109 20.96 -6.29 -5.06
N TYR A 110 20.26 -5.41 -4.33
CA TYR A 110 18.82 -5.46 -4.12
C TYR A 110 18.01 -4.91 -5.30
N ASN A 111 18.65 -4.25 -6.27
CA ASN A 111 17.98 -3.64 -7.43
C ASN A 111 18.32 -4.36 -8.76
N HIS A 112 18.11 -5.68 -8.81
CA HIS A 112 18.27 -6.48 -10.02
C HIS A 112 17.07 -7.40 -10.22
N ASP A 113 16.49 -7.35 -11.43
CA ASP A 113 15.46 -8.27 -11.90
C ASP A 113 16.14 -9.54 -12.42
N ASP A 114 16.77 -10.30 -11.51
CA ASP A 114 17.39 -11.60 -11.81
C ASP A 114 16.33 -12.72 -11.97
N GLY A 115 15.07 -12.34 -12.23
CA GLY A 115 13.92 -13.24 -12.37
C GLY A 115 13.33 -13.67 -11.02
N PRO A 116 12.69 -14.86 -10.95
CA PRO A 116 12.00 -15.34 -9.74
C PRO A 116 12.89 -15.55 -8.50
N GLU A 117 14.22 -15.49 -8.67
CA GLU A 117 15.23 -15.56 -7.60
C GLU A 117 15.85 -14.19 -7.29
N GLY A 118 15.23 -13.10 -7.78
CA GLY A 118 15.59 -11.75 -7.38
C GLY A 118 15.54 -11.57 -5.85
N PRO A 119 16.26 -10.58 -5.32
CA PRO A 119 16.37 -10.33 -3.89
C PRO A 119 14.99 -10.05 -3.28
N GLN A 120 14.43 -11.05 -2.59
CA GLN A 120 13.12 -11.00 -1.92
C GLN A 120 13.00 -9.83 -0.94
N GLU A 121 14.13 -9.30 -0.49
CA GLU A 121 14.21 -8.22 0.48
C GLU A 121 13.75 -6.87 -0.08
N ALA A 122 13.90 -6.62 -1.39
CA ALA A 122 13.44 -5.37 -2.01
C ALA A 122 11.94 -5.39 -2.33
N ASP A 123 11.38 -6.58 -2.53
CA ASP A 123 9.95 -6.81 -2.74
C ASP A 123 9.16 -6.91 -1.43
N GLU A 124 9.84 -6.89 -0.28
CA GLU A 124 9.17 -6.72 1.01
C GLU A 124 8.40 -5.39 1.03
N ASP A 125 7.13 -5.42 1.44
CA ASP A 125 6.19 -4.31 1.22
C ASP A 125 6.64 -3.01 1.89
N ALA A 126 7.24 -3.06 3.08
CA ALA A 126 7.70 -1.86 3.75
C ALA A 126 8.90 -1.23 3.04
N ALA A 127 9.85 -2.04 2.53
CA ALA A 127 10.96 -1.55 1.72
C ALA A 127 10.44 -0.96 0.39
N ALA A 128 9.62 -1.71 -0.34
CA ALA A 128 9.07 -1.28 -1.62
C ALA A 128 8.24 0.01 -1.49
N ALA A 129 7.36 0.11 -0.48
CA ALA A 129 6.60 1.33 -0.23
C ALA A 129 7.50 2.51 0.14
N SER A 130 8.58 2.28 0.89
CA SER A 130 9.56 3.32 1.24
C SER A 130 10.30 3.86 0.02
N ILE A 131 10.70 2.96 -0.89
CA ILE A 131 11.33 3.31 -2.17
C ILE A 131 10.38 4.13 -3.04
N SER A 132 9.14 3.67 -3.23
CA SER A 132 8.13 4.41 -4.00
C SER A 132 7.78 5.76 -3.34
N ALA A 133 7.75 5.84 -2.00
CA ALA A 133 7.57 7.11 -1.31
C ALA A 133 8.76 8.06 -1.51
N ALA A 134 10.00 7.56 -1.54
CA ALA A 134 11.18 8.34 -1.87
C ALA A 134 11.15 8.86 -3.31
N GLN A 135 10.75 8.04 -4.27
CA GLN A 135 10.53 8.47 -5.64
C GLN A 135 9.46 9.57 -5.72
N CYS A 136 8.33 9.39 -5.02
CA CYS A 136 7.28 10.41 -4.93
C CYS A 136 7.78 11.70 -4.27
N TYR A 137 8.66 11.62 -3.28
CA TYR A 137 9.24 12.78 -2.61
C TYR A 137 10.08 13.63 -3.57
N LEU A 138 10.82 13.00 -4.48
CA LEU A 138 11.66 13.69 -5.46
C LEU A 138 10.88 14.21 -6.67
N SER A 139 9.99 13.39 -7.24
CA SER A 139 9.27 13.72 -8.48
C SER A 139 7.96 14.46 -8.23
N GLY A 140 7.32 14.20 -7.09
CA GLY A 140 5.97 14.66 -6.81
C GLY A 140 4.92 14.04 -7.72
N GLU A 141 5.20 12.91 -8.38
CA GLU A 141 4.31 12.25 -9.34
C GLU A 141 3.25 11.36 -8.69
N VAL A 142 2.20 11.04 -9.45
CA VAL A 142 1.07 10.22 -8.98
C VAL A 142 1.48 8.75 -8.85
N GLN A 143 2.20 8.23 -9.84
CA GLN A 143 2.49 6.80 -9.95
C GLN A 143 3.23 6.24 -8.71
N PRO A 144 4.31 6.86 -8.20
CA PRO A 144 4.98 6.30 -7.02
C PRO A 144 4.13 6.39 -5.74
N ALA A 145 3.20 7.34 -5.65
CA ALA A 145 2.26 7.38 -4.54
C ALA A 145 1.24 6.23 -4.61
N ASP A 146 0.76 5.91 -5.82
CA ASP A 146 -0.15 4.80 -6.08
C ASP A 146 0.52 3.43 -5.82
N GLU A 147 1.79 3.29 -6.21
CA GLU A 147 2.61 2.11 -5.90
C GLU A 147 2.78 1.90 -4.40
N ALA A 148 3.13 2.94 -3.64
CA ALA A 148 3.23 2.87 -2.18
C ALA A 148 1.89 2.46 -1.51
N GLY A 149 0.76 2.98 -2.01
CA GLY A 149 -0.57 2.56 -1.56
C GLY A 149 -0.90 1.11 -1.92
N SER A 150 -0.47 0.66 -3.09
CA SER A 150 -0.68 -0.72 -3.57
C SER A 150 0.05 -1.73 -2.68
N ARG A 151 1.30 -1.45 -2.29
CA ARG A 151 2.05 -2.28 -1.32
C ARG A 151 1.33 -2.43 0.02
N ALA A 152 0.63 -1.38 0.48
CA ALA A 152 -0.16 -1.48 1.71
C ALA A 152 -1.40 -2.39 1.57
N ILE A 153 -1.98 -2.49 0.37
CA ILE A 153 -3.08 -3.42 0.08
C ILE A 153 -2.52 -4.84 -0.05
N GLU A 154 -1.41 -5.03 -0.76
CA GLU A 154 -0.74 -6.32 -0.94
C GLU A 154 -0.33 -6.96 0.40
N ALA A 155 0.28 -6.17 1.30
CA ALA A 155 0.61 -6.62 2.66
C ALA A 155 -0.62 -7.12 3.41
N ALA A 156 -1.75 -6.41 3.29
CA ALA A 156 -3.00 -6.78 3.96
C ALA A 156 -3.62 -8.06 3.36
N PHE A 157 -3.46 -8.28 2.05
CA PHE A 157 -3.84 -9.55 1.40
C PHE A 157 -2.93 -10.69 1.84
N ARG A 158 -1.63 -10.47 2.04
CA ARG A 158 -0.73 -11.51 2.56
C ARG A 158 -1.13 -11.94 3.97
N ILE A 159 -1.49 -11.00 4.84
CA ILE A 159 -2.05 -11.31 6.17
C ILE A 159 -3.33 -12.16 6.02
N ALA A 160 -4.23 -11.78 5.12
CA ALA A 160 -5.47 -12.53 4.88
C ALA A 160 -5.21 -13.94 4.35
N ASP A 161 -4.26 -14.12 3.46
CA ASP A 161 -3.84 -15.42 2.93
C ASP A 161 -3.25 -16.30 4.04
N ASP A 162 -2.34 -15.74 4.85
CA ASP A 162 -1.74 -16.41 6.00
C ASP A 162 -2.79 -16.88 7.03
N ASP A 163 -3.79 -16.04 7.32
CA ASP A 163 -4.83 -16.33 8.30
C ASP A 163 -5.89 -17.32 7.77
N LEU A 164 -6.25 -17.24 6.49
CA LEU A 164 -7.38 -17.99 5.93
C LEU A 164 -6.98 -19.31 5.27
N GLN A 165 -5.76 -19.41 4.69
CA GLN A 165 -5.22 -20.61 4.06
C GLN A 165 -6.20 -21.29 3.09
N LEU A 166 -6.76 -20.52 2.15
CA LEU A 166 -7.85 -20.97 1.28
C LEU A 166 -7.33 -21.69 0.04
N ASP A 167 -8.06 -22.70 -0.43
CA ASP A 167 -7.83 -23.24 -1.77
C ASP A 167 -8.40 -22.26 -2.82
N PRO A 168 -7.57 -21.67 -3.70
CA PRO A 168 -8.03 -20.68 -4.70
C PRO A 168 -9.03 -21.25 -5.72
N ASN A 169 -9.25 -22.56 -5.74
CA ASN A 169 -10.22 -23.23 -6.61
C ASN A 169 -11.50 -23.69 -5.90
N ASP A 170 -11.61 -23.52 -4.58
CA ASP A 170 -12.80 -23.88 -3.82
C ASP A 170 -13.89 -22.81 -3.93
N PHE A 171 -14.58 -22.77 -5.07
CA PHE A 171 -15.72 -21.88 -5.27
C PHE A 171 -16.71 -22.37 -6.30
N VAL A 172 -17.93 -21.82 -6.20
CA VAL A 172 -19.00 -21.97 -7.19
C VAL A 172 -19.25 -20.62 -7.84
N TRP A 173 -19.56 -20.63 -9.14
CA TRP A 173 -19.88 -19.43 -9.89
C TRP A 173 -21.30 -18.92 -9.60
N ASP A 174 -21.57 -18.49 -8.37
CA ASP A 174 -22.85 -17.93 -7.93
C ASP A 174 -22.62 -16.79 -6.90
N PRO A 175 -23.09 -15.56 -7.17
CA PRO A 175 -22.90 -14.43 -6.25
C PRO A 175 -23.70 -14.56 -4.93
N ASN A 176 -24.63 -15.52 -4.82
CA ASN A 176 -25.38 -15.81 -3.59
C ASN A 176 -24.83 -16.99 -2.80
N ALA A 177 -23.87 -17.75 -3.35
CA ALA A 177 -23.23 -18.84 -2.65
C ALA A 177 -22.25 -18.32 -1.58
N GLN A 178 -21.56 -19.24 -0.90
CA GLN A 178 -20.45 -18.85 -0.04
C GLN A 178 -19.42 -18.03 -0.84
N PRO A 179 -18.86 -16.96 -0.25
CA PRO A 179 -17.89 -16.13 -0.96
C PRO A 179 -16.69 -16.96 -1.41
N MET A 180 -16.25 -16.73 -2.64
CA MET A 180 -15.06 -17.38 -3.19
C MET A 180 -13.78 -16.93 -2.46
N PRO A 181 -12.66 -17.66 -2.55
CA PRO A 181 -11.43 -17.36 -1.83
C PRO A 181 -10.99 -15.89 -1.91
N LEU A 182 -10.87 -15.35 -3.13
CA LEU A 182 -10.54 -13.94 -3.34
C LEU A 182 -11.54 -12.96 -2.68
N ALA A 183 -12.83 -13.30 -2.66
CA ALA A 183 -13.83 -12.48 -1.98
C ALA A 183 -13.64 -12.55 -0.46
N ARG A 184 -13.34 -13.73 0.10
CA ARG A 184 -13.09 -13.92 1.53
C ARG A 184 -11.84 -13.15 2.00
N GLU A 185 -10.76 -13.22 1.23
CA GLU A 185 -9.55 -12.43 1.47
C GLU A 185 -9.86 -10.93 1.38
N ALA A 186 -10.58 -10.48 0.35
CA ALA A 186 -10.96 -9.09 0.22
C ALA A 186 -11.87 -8.60 1.37
N MET A 187 -12.71 -9.48 1.93
CA MET A 187 -13.54 -9.19 3.10
C MET A 187 -12.77 -9.23 4.43
N HIS A 188 -11.51 -9.69 4.43
CA HIS A 188 -10.72 -9.84 5.65
C HIS A 188 -10.54 -8.48 6.36
N PRO A 189 -10.59 -8.43 7.71
CA PRO A 189 -10.45 -7.18 8.46
C PRO A 189 -9.18 -6.39 8.12
N ALA A 190 -8.04 -7.06 7.90
CA ALA A 190 -6.80 -6.39 7.53
C ALA A 190 -6.93 -5.64 6.19
N VAL A 191 -7.53 -6.28 5.18
CA VAL A 191 -7.75 -5.65 3.86
C VAL A 191 -8.74 -4.49 3.99
N GLN A 192 -9.86 -4.68 4.67
CA GLN A 192 -10.85 -3.61 4.84
C GLN A 192 -10.28 -2.41 5.61
N ASN A 193 -9.50 -2.65 6.66
CA ASN A 193 -8.82 -1.59 7.41
C ASN A 193 -7.83 -0.82 6.51
N ALA A 194 -6.99 -1.53 5.74
CA ALA A 194 -6.05 -0.90 4.82
C ALA A 194 -6.75 -0.02 3.77
N LEU A 195 -7.86 -0.47 3.19
CA LEU A 195 -8.66 0.31 2.23
C LEU A 195 -9.28 1.56 2.88
N GLN A 196 -9.86 1.41 4.07
CA GLN A 196 -10.49 2.51 4.80
C GLN A 196 -9.46 3.57 5.22
N LEU A 197 -8.29 3.15 5.71
CA LEU A 197 -7.21 4.07 6.10
C LEU A 197 -6.71 4.88 4.91
N GLN A 198 -6.48 4.27 3.75
CA GLN A 198 -6.04 4.99 2.55
C GLN A 198 -7.08 6.02 2.07
N LEU A 199 -8.36 5.67 2.08
CA LEU A 199 -9.45 6.61 1.76
C LEU A 199 -9.56 7.75 2.79
N ALA A 200 -9.34 7.45 4.07
CA ALA A 200 -9.34 8.45 5.13
C ALA A 200 -8.15 9.42 5.00
N ASP A 201 -6.95 8.91 4.72
CA ASP A 201 -5.74 9.70 4.47
C ASP A 201 -5.96 10.68 3.31
N LEU A 202 -6.49 10.21 2.16
CA LEU A 202 -6.84 11.10 1.04
C LEU A 202 -7.88 12.14 1.42
N THR A 203 -8.93 11.74 2.13
CA THR A 203 -9.99 12.67 2.55
C THR A 203 -9.44 13.79 3.44
N LEU A 204 -8.48 13.47 4.32
CA LEU A 204 -7.80 14.46 5.14
C LEU A 204 -6.95 15.41 4.27
N LEU A 205 -6.18 14.87 3.34
CA LEU A 205 -5.30 15.62 2.45
C LEU A 205 -6.05 16.54 1.47
N GLU A 206 -7.25 16.17 1.05
CA GLU A 206 -8.12 16.98 0.18
C GLU A 206 -8.75 18.15 0.94
N ARG A 207 -9.15 17.93 2.19
CA ARG A 207 -9.92 18.90 2.99
C ARG A 207 -9.03 19.91 3.71
N HIS A 208 -7.80 19.55 3.99
CA HIS A 208 -6.91 20.32 4.84
C HIS A 208 -5.62 20.71 4.11
N LYS A 209 -5.12 21.90 4.42
CA LYS A 209 -3.78 22.29 4.00
C LYS A 209 -2.77 21.41 4.74
N ILE A 210 -1.65 21.10 4.06
CA ILE A 210 -0.53 20.41 4.69
C ILE A 210 0.03 21.28 5.81
N THR A 211 -0.06 20.77 7.03
CA THR A 211 0.44 21.42 8.25
C THR A 211 1.20 20.39 9.10
N PRO A 212 2.10 20.81 10.00
CA PRO A 212 2.79 19.89 10.89
C PRO A 212 1.84 19.02 11.73
N GLN A 213 0.67 19.53 12.11
CA GLN A 213 -0.33 18.76 12.85
C GLN A 213 -0.93 17.65 11.98
N LEU A 214 -1.31 17.96 10.74
CA LEU A 214 -1.83 16.97 9.80
C LEU A 214 -0.77 15.90 9.48
N LEU A 215 0.49 16.30 9.23
CA LEU A 215 1.58 15.36 8.97
C LEU A 215 1.82 14.44 10.17
N ASN A 216 1.79 14.97 11.40
CA ASN A 216 1.88 14.15 12.60
C ASN A 216 0.69 13.20 12.76
N GLN A 217 -0.52 13.63 12.37
CA GLN A 217 -1.70 12.76 12.37
C GLN A 217 -1.52 11.61 11.39
N LEU A 218 -1.17 11.88 10.13
CA LEU A 218 -0.92 10.87 9.09
C LEU A 218 0.20 9.91 9.50
N LYS A 219 1.29 10.44 10.04
CA LYS A 219 2.40 9.63 10.55
C LYS A 219 1.94 8.71 11.68
N ARG A 220 0.99 9.13 12.54
CA ARG A 220 0.54 8.36 13.72
C ARG A 220 -0.70 7.51 13.48
N SER A 221 -1.34 7.58 12.30
CA SER A 221 -2.47 6.72 11.96
C SER A 221 -2.11 5.26 12.26
N ASN A 222 -2.95 4.58 13.04
CA ASN A 222 -2.68 3.22 13.52
C ASN A 222 -2.60 2.19 12.39
N HIS A 223 -1.98 1.06 12.75
CA HIS A 223 -1.55 -0.07 11.92
C HIS A 223 -2.66 -0.75 11.08
N PRO A 224 -2.28 -1.44 9.99
CA PRO A 224 -3.16 -2.37 9.25
C PRO A 224 -3.72 -3.48 10.14
#